data_AF-A0A947PZ74-F1
#
_entry.id   AF-A0A947PZ74-F1
#
_cell.length_a   1.000
_cell.length_b   1.000
_cell.length_c   1.000
_cell.angle_alpha   90.00
_cell.angle_beta   90.00
_cell.angle_gamma   90.00
#
_symmetry.space_group_name_H-M   'P 1'
#
loop_
_entity.id
_entity.type
_entity.pdbx_description
1 polymer ?
#
loop_
_entity_poly.entity_id
_entity_poly.type
_entity_poly.pdbx_seq_one_letter_code
_entity_poly.pdbx_strand_id
1 'polypeptide(L)'
;MKLNATVLRRIFWPERASLFVLIGGAAGMAGDMTSFFTDIISPAALTGLFGVVAAVCVLLCLQRALLVDESKPEEVKAVIKCGVCDAMRFSLFAAAAFTLLLIIGQGRSATENVAEMLGLMQKDVSQIAADVSELSDIADSQKIIANPKVPEDFFRNAWIHANIQRNSPAAFASLEEMYKKFAPRKMDGAELFYNTGRQVKTRNELMIQMEAMAHDQKDVTLLVIASRNADTPEESLRLALAAREMDPEYPFAYWDIMNSSAAIARASIAAEDQRASIQQQVTDMEKFLSLMSDKPASYFFFLPQYQGDFDMMVRQTLGSMRMALRSYEQADEMRKNLPQAAE
;
A
#
# COMPACT_ATOMS: atom_id res chain seq x y z
N MET A 1 -11.23 53.36 4.02
CA MET A 1 -10.41 52.17 4.29
C MET A 1 -10.38 51.35 3.00
N LYS A 2 -9.33 51.48 2.18
CA LYS A 2 -9.26 50.80 0.88
C LYS A 2 -8.75 49.37 1.13
N LEU A 3 -9.56 48.37 0.80
CA LEU A 3 -9.11 46.98 0.77
C LEU A 3 -8.03 46.86 -0.32
N ASN A 4 -6.77 46.71 0.08
CA ASN A 4 -5.66 46.64 -0.85
C ASN A 4 -5.54 45.23 -1.45
N ALA A 5 -6.08 45.06 -2.65
CA ALA A 5 -6.15 43.80 -3.38
C ALA A 5 -4.79 43.10 -3.58
N THR A 6 -3.70 43.88 -3.69
CA THR A 6 -2.34 43.36 -3.88
C THR A 6 -1.80 42.64 -2.64
N VAL A 7 -2.04 43.20 -1.44
CA VAL A 7 -1.63 42.59 -0.16
C VAL A 7 -2.47 41.35 0.13
N LEU A 8 -3.79 41.44 -0.09
CA LEU A 8 -4.73 40.31 0.02
C LEU A 8 -4.33 39.16 -0.89
N ARG A 9 -4.02 39.44 -2.16
CA ARG A 9 -3.59 38.41 -3.12
C ARG A 9 -2.31 37.69 -2.67
N ARG A 10 -1.34 38.42 -2.10
CA ARG A 10 -0.09 37.82 -1.60
C ARG A 10 -0.27 37.02 -0.30
N ILE A 11 -1.29 37.33 0.48
CA ILE A 11 -1.67 36.54 1.67
C ILE A 11 -2.23 35.18 1.23
N PHE A 12 -3.10 35.14 0.21
CA PHE A 12 -3.62 33.88 -0.32
C PHE A 12 -2.64 33.13 -1.24
N TRP A 13 -1.75 33.85 -1.94
CA TRP A 13 -0.86 33.30 -2.97
C TRP A 13 0.58 33.83 -2.82
N PRO A 14 1.49 33.13 -2.13
CA PRO A 14 2.88 33.57 -1.97
C PRO A 14 3.69 33.39 -3.27
N GLU A 15 4.50 34.38 -3.65
CA GLU A 15 5.25 34.43 -4.92
C GLU A 15 6.34 33.35 -5.09
N ARG A 16 6.63 32.51 -4.07
CA ARG A 16 7.78 31.57 -4.09
C ARG A 16 7.55 30.18 -3.49
N ALA A 17 6.36 29.83 -3.03
CA ALA A 17 6.10 28.45 -2.60
C ALA A 17 5.53 27.69 -3.81
N SER A 18 6.19 26.60 -4.22
CA SER A 18 5.61 25.77 -5.27
C SER A 18 4.29 25.22 -4.74
N LEU A 19 3.20 25.44 -5.49
CA LEU A 19 1.88 24.90 -5.18
C LEU A 19 1.97 23.39 -4.90
N PHE A 20 2.88 22.69 -5.58
CA PHE A 20 3.18 21.28 -5.39
C PHE A 20 3.73 20.92 -4.00
N VAL A 21 4.58 21.74 -3.37
CA VAL A 21 5.09 21.45 -2.01
C VAL A 21 4.03 21.72 -0.94
N LEU A 22 3.21 22.75 -1.12
CA LEU A 22 2.09 23.05 -0.22
C LEU A 22 0.96 22.03 -0.33
N ILE A 23 0.58 21.65 -1.55
CA ILE A 23 -0.44 20.63 -1.82
C ILE A 23 0.09 19.24 -1.46
N GLY A 24 1.36 18.94 -1.77
CA GLY A 24 2.00 17.66 -1.42
C GLY A 24 2.20 17.49 0.08
N GLY A 25 2.58 18.55 0.80
CA GLY A 25 2.67 18.54 2.27
C GLY A 25 1.31 18.46 2.95
N ALA A 26 0.28 19.11 2.39
CA ALA A 26 -1.10 19.00 2.86
C ALA A 26 -1.70 17.63 2.56
N ALA A 27 -1.42 17.03 1.39
CA ALA A 27 -1.85 15.69 1.03
C ALA A 27 -1.11 14.60 1.82
N GLY A 28 0.18 14.80 2.13
CA GLY A 28 0.95 13.90 2.98
C GLY A 28 0.46 13.91 4.43
N MET A 29 0.28 15.09 5.03
CA MET A 29 -0.29 15.20 6.38
C MET A 29 -1.76 14.79 6.42
N ALA A 30 -2.56 15.10 5.39
CA ALA A 30 -3.94 14.63 5.29
C ALA A 30 -4.00 13.12 5.15
N GLY A 31 -3.07 12.50 4.40
CA GLY A 31 -2.88 11.06 4.28
C GLY A 31 -2.57 10.39 5.61
N ASP A 32 -1.59 10.93 6.34
CA ASP A 32 -1.21 10.48 7.68
C ASP A 32 -2.37 10.65 8.68
N MET A 33 -3.07 11.79 8.65
CA MET A 33 -4.26 12.04 9.46
C MET A 33 -5.44 11.15 9.07
N THR A 34 -5.67 10.87 7.78
CA THR A 34 -6.71 9.92 7.38
C THR A 34 -6.40 8.53 7.90
N SER A 35 -5.15 8.05 7.85
CA SER A 35 -4.81 6.75 8.43
C SER A 35 -5.02 6.70 9.95
N PHE A 36 -4.86 7.84 10.65
CA PHE A 36 -5.05 7.95 12.10
C PHE A 36 -6.52 8.15 12.52
N PHE A 37 -7.34 8.81 11.69
CA PHE A 37 -8.70 9.24 12.06
C PHE A 37 -9.82 8.53 11.29
N THR A 38 -9.52 7.68 10.28
CA THR A 38 -10.55 6.91 9.56
C THR A 38 -11.39 6.00 10.45
N ASP A 39 -10.88 5.63 11.63
CA ASP A 39 -11.63 4.83 12.61
C ASP A 39 -12.53 5.68 13.53
N ILE A 40 -12.42 7.03 13.52
CA ILE A 40 -13.07 7.90 14.52
C ILE A 40 -13.90 9.05 13.91
N ILE A 41 -13.53 9.62 12.75
CA ILE A 41 -14.15 10.87 12.24
C ILE A 41 -14.43 10.80 10.73
N SER A 42 -15.65 11.18 10.32
CA SER A 42 -16.06 11.19 8.91
C SER A 42 -15.34 12.28 8.07
N PRO A 43 -15.08 12.06 6.76
CA PRO A 43 -14.47 13.06 5.89
C PRO A 43 -15.22 14.40 5.83
N ALA A 44 -16.55 14.37 6.00
CA ALA A 44 -17.38 15.57 6.10
C ALA A 44 -17.09 16.39 7.38
N ALA A 45 -16.87 15.71 8.51
CA ALA A 45 -16.50 16.37 9.76
C ALA A 45 -15.08 16.96 9.70
N LEU A 46 -14.13 16.30 9.03
CA LEU A 46 -12.78 16.83 8.79
C LEU A 46 -12.81 18.06 7.88
N THR A 47 -13.61 18.03 6.80
CA THR A 47 -13.80 19.19 5.91
C THR A 47 -14.39 20.37 6.67
N GLY A 48 -15.40 20.12 7.52
CA GLY A 48 -15.98 21.14 8.40
C GLY A 48 -14.95 21.73 9.38
N LEU A 49 -14.15 20.89 10.02
CA LEU A 49 -13.11 21.30 10.97
C LEU A 49 -12.07 22.22 10.30
N PHE A 50 -11.51 21.78 9.17
CA PHE A 50 -10.51 22.57 8.44
C PHE A 50 -11.11 23.85 7.83
N GLY A 51 -12.37 23.82 7.41
CA GLY A 51 -13.10 25.00 6.95
C GLY A 51 -13.28 26.05 8.05
N VAL A 52 -13.64 25.63 9.27
CA VAL A 52 -13.77 26.55 10.43
C VAL A 52 -12.43 27.13 10.82
N VAL A 53 -11.37 26.31 10.90
CA VAL A 53 -10.01 26.80 11.20
C VAL A 53 -9.54 27.79 10.14
N ALA A 54 -9.75 27.49 8.86
CA ALA A 54 -9.43 28.41 7.76
C ALA A 54 -10.18 29.74 7.90
N ALA A 55 -11.48 29.73 8.18
CA ALA A 55 -12.28 30.95 8.35
C ALA A 55 -11.79 31.81 9.52
N VAL A 56 -11.45 31.20 10.67
CA VAL A 56 -10.90 31.91 11.84
C VAL A 56 -9.54 32.53 11.50
N CYS A 57 -8.65 31.78 10.86
CA CYS A 57 -7.34 32.30 10.49
C CYS A 57 -7.41 33.36 9.38
N VAL A 58 -8.37 33.28 8.46
CA VAL A 58 -8.66 34.33 7.46
C VAL A 58 -9.06 35.63 8.15
N LEU A 59 -9.95 35.59 9.13
CA LEU A 59 -10.36 36.78 9.90
C LEU A 59 -9.16 37.43 10.61
N LEU A 60 -8.30 36.62 11.24
CA LEU A 60 -7.09 37.10 11.92
C LEU A 60 -6.04 37.67 10.94
N CYS A 61 -5.86 37.05 9.77
CA CYS A 61 -4.96 37.56 8.72
C CYS A 61 -5.50 38.85 8.08
N LEU A 62 -6.81 38.97 7.87
CA LEU A 62 -7.46 40.20 7.37
C LEU A 62 -7.28 41.37 8.34
N GLN A 63 -7.50 41.14 9.64
CA GLN A 63 -7.27 42.18 10.65
C GLN A 63 -5.82 42.68 10.64
N ARG A 64 -4.84 41.77 10.51
CA ARG A 64 -3.42 42.15 10.42
C ARG A 64 -3.08 42.86 9.12
N ALA A 65 -3.65 42.43 7.99
CA ALA A 65 -3.42 43.04 6.68
C ALA A 65 -3.97 44.47 6.57
N LEU A 66 -5.04 44.78 7.30
CA LEU A 66 -5.66 46.11 7.33
C LEU A 66 -4.90 47.11 8.20
N LEU A 67 -3.94 46.65 9.01
CA LEU A 67 -3.15 47.47 9.95
C LEU A 67 -1.72 47.77 9.45
N VAL A 68 -1.34 47.30 8.25
CA VAL A 68 0.02 47.46 7.69
C VAL A 68 0.08 48.57 6.66
N ASP A 69 1.12 49.39 6.75
CA ASP A 69 1.43 50.45 5.78
C ASP A 69 2.17 49.86 4.55
N GLU A 70 1.55 50.01 3.37
CA GLU A 70 2.04 49.48 2.08
C GLU A 70 3.36 50.12 1.63
N SER A 71 3.68 51.31 2.13
CA SER A 71 4.93 52.01 1.82
C SER A 71 6.16 51.32 2.40
N LYS A 72 5.98 50.33 3.28
CA LYS A 72 7.05 49.61 3.97
C LYS A 72 7.08 48.12 3.59
N PRO A 73 7.93 47.72 2.62
CA PRO A 73 7.94 46.37 2.07
C PRO A 73 8.34 45.29 3.09
N GLU A 74 9.09 45.64 4.13
CA GLU A 74 9.51 44.69 5.18
C GLU A 74 8.38 44.36 6.17
N GLU A 75 7.50 45.32 6.48
CA GLU A 75 6.32 45.09 7.33
C GLU A 75 5.28 44.22 6.59
N VAL A 76 5.12 44.44 5.28
CA VAL A 76 4.27 43.61 4.42
C VAL A 76 4.77 42.17 4.34
N LYS A 77 6.08 41.93 4.20
CA LYS A 77 6.66 40.57 4.20
C LYS A 77 6.48 39.85 5.54
N ALA A 78 6.60 40.56 6.66
CA ALA A 78 6.46 39.98 8.00
C ALA A 78 5.02 39.48 8.26
N VAL A 79 4.01 40.20 7.78
CA VAL A 79 2.60 39.76 7.89
C VAL A 79 2.28 38.59 6.96
N ILE A 80 2.86 38.55 5.76
CA ILE A 80 2.64 37.47 4.77
C ILE A 80 3.26 36.13 5.20
N LYS A 81 4.32 36.14 6.01
CA LYS A 81 5.04 34.95 6.51
C LYS A 81 4.72 34.58 7.97
N CYS A 82 3.63 35.11 8.53
CA CYS A 82 3.28 34.78 9.91
C CYS A 82 2.64 33.38 9.99
N GLY A 83 2.91 32.65 11.09
CA GLY A 83 2.39 31.29 11.28
C GLY A 83 0.85 31.18 11.21
N VAL A 84 0.13 32.26 11.48
CA VAL A 84 -1.34 32.31 11.34
C VAL A 84 -1.77 32.28 9.86
N CYS A 85 -1.03 32.95 8.97
CA CYS A 85 -1.34 32.92 7.54
C CYS A 85 -0.81 31.65 6.85
N ASP A 86 0.20 31.00 7.40
CA ASP A 86 0.59 29.65 6.96
C ASP A 86 -0.42 28.59 7.41
N ALA A 87 -0.93 28.68 8.65
CA ALA A 87 -2.01 27.82 9.14
C ALA A 87 -3.31 28.01 8.34
N MET A 88 -3.66 29.26 8.04
CA MET A 88 -4.79 29.59 7.16
C MET A 88 -4.66 28.94 5.78
N ARG A 89 -3.50 29.06 5.13
CA ARG A 89 -3.23 28.43 3.83
C ARG A 89 -3.34 26.91 3.92
N PHE A 90 -2.69 26.32 4.92
CA PHE A 90 -2.74 24.88 5.15
C PHE A 90 -4.18 24.38 5.33
N SER A 91 -4.96 25.00 6.22
CA SER A 91 -6.34 24.61 6.47
C SER A 91 -7.25 24.86 5.26
N LEU A 92 -7.01 25.91 4.47
CA LEU A 92 -7.73 26.18 3.24
C LEU A 92 -7.44 25.12 2.17
N PHE A 93 -6.18 24.75 1.98
CA PHE A 93 -5.79 23.70 1.03
C PHE A 93 -6.23 22.31 1.50
N ALA A 94 -6.18 22.02 2.80
CA ALA A 94 -6.70 20.79 3.37
C ALA A 94 -8.22 20.70 3.20
N ALA A 95 -8.97 21.77 3.51
CA ALA A 95 -10.41 21.82 3.27
C ALA A 95 -10.73 21.64 1.79
N ALA A 96 -10.01 22.32 0.88
CA ALA A 96 -10.18 22.15 -0.55
C ALA A 96 -9.88 20.72 -1.02
N ALA A 97 -8.83 20.08 -0.50
CA ALA A 97 -8.48 18.70 -0.80
C ALA A 97 -9.55 17.72 -0.30
N PHE A 98 -10.04 17.89 0.93
CA PHE A 98 -11.12 17.06 1.46
C PHE A 98 -12.46 17.31 0.78
N THR A 99 -12.78 18.55 0.40
CA THR A 99 -13.93 18.86 -0.45
C THR A 99 -13.79 18.21 -1.83
N LEU A 100 -12.60 18.25 -2.44
CA LEU A 100 -12.30 17.50 -3.67
C LEU A 100 -12.52 16.01 -3.46
N LEU A 101 -12.01 15.43 -2.37
CA LEU A 101 -12.23 14.02 -2.04
C LEU A 101 -13.70 13.68 -1.78
N LEU A 102 -14.49 14.60 -1.22
CA LEU A 102 -15.94 14.45 -1.05
C LEU A 102 -16.69 14.54 -2.38
N ILE A 103 -16.27 15.44 -3.28
CA ILE A 103 -16.80 15.56 -4.65
C ILE A 103 -16.43 14.31 -5.48
N ILE A 104 -15.22 13.79 -5.30
CA ILE A 104 -14.72 12.55 -5.91
C ILE A 104 -15.41 11.31 -5.29
N GLY A 105 -15.80 11.39 -4.01
CA GLY A 105 -16.26 10.26 -3.20
C GLY A 105 -17.75 9.93 -3.27
N GLN A 106 -18.55 10.67 -4.05
CA GLN A 106 -19.97 10.37 -4.26
C GLN A 106 -20.30 10.16 -5.74
N GLY A 107 -19.93 9.01 -6.29
CA GLY A 107 -20.79 8.31 -7.24
C GLY A 107 -20.41 8.28 -8.74
N ARG A 108 -19.36 8.95 -9.22
CA ARG A 108 -18.87 8.80 -10.62
C ARG A 108 -17.35 9.00 -10.71
N SER A 109 -16.70 8.24 -11.60
CA SER A 109 -15.24 8.11 -11.66
C SER A 109 -14.54 9.39 -12.13
N ALA A 110 -13.35 9.67 -11.56
CA ALA A 110 -12.58 10.91 -11.71
C ALA A 110 -12.19 11.28 -13.16
N THR A 111 -12.30 10.36 -14.11
CA THR A 111 -11.99 10.57 -15.52
C THR A 111 -13.13 11.27 -16.29
N GLU A 112 -14.39 11.04 -15.91
CA GLU A 112 -15.56 11.59 -16.63
C GLU A 112 -15.68 13.12 -16.44
N ASN A 113 -15.39 13.63 -15.24
CA ASN A 113 -15.47 15.07 -14.96
C ASN A 113 -14.24 15.86 -15.45
N VAL A 114 -13.07 15.22 -15.54
CA VAL A 114 -11.87 15.86 -16.10
C VAL A 114 -12.02 16.04 -17.61
N ALA A 115 -12.67 15.10 -18.31
CA ALA A 115 -13.02 15.24 -19.72
C ALA A 115 -14.04 16.36 -19.99
N GLU A 116 -15.00 16.56 -19.08
CA GLU A 116 -16.00 17.64 -19.18
C GLU A 116 -15.41 19.02 -18.85
N MET A 117 -14.51 19.10 -17.87
CA MET A 117 -13.83 20.36 -17.49
C MET A 117 -12.74 20.82 -18.47
N LEU A 118 -12.15 19.90 -19.24
CA LEU A 118 -11.12 20.21 -20.23
C LEU A 118 -11.69 20.71 -21.58
N GLY A 119 -13.01 20.87 -21.70
CA GLY A 119 -13.63 21.50 -22.88
C GLY A 119 -13.52 20.69 -24.17
N LEU A 120 -13.28 19.37 -24.08
CA LEU A 120 -13.10 18.48 -25.23
C LEU A 120 -14.41 18.10 -25.93
N MET A 121 -15.57 18.49 -25.40
CA MET A 121 -16.85 18.33 -26.08
C MET A 121 -17.35 19.65 -26.68
N GLN A 122 -16.79 20.04 -27.82
CA GLN A 122 -17.53 20.85 -28.79
C GLN A 122 -17.11 20.53 -30.24
N LYS A 123 -17.99 19.74 -30.90
CA LYS A 123 -18.23 19.60 -32.35
C LYS A 123 -17.11 19.03 -33.24
N ASP A 124 -17.25 17.77 -33.67
CA ASP A 124 -17.75 17.44 -35.02
C ASP A 124 -18.05 15.93 -35.18
N VAL A 125 -19.19 15.61 -35.81
CA VAL A 125 -19.81 14.27 -35.85
C VAL A 125 -19.06 13.26 -36.75
N SER A 126 -17.94 13.64 -37.35
CA SER A 126 -17.12 12.75 -38.19
C SER A 126 -15.91 12.13 -37.47
N GLN A 127 -15.53 12.65 -36.28
CA GLN A 127 -14.42 12.09 -35.47
C GLN A 127 -14.88 11.03 -34.46
N ILE A 128 -16.19 10.91 -34.23
CA ILE A 128 -16.81 9.95 -33.28
C ILE A 128 -16.53 8.48 -33.65
N ALA A 129 -16.19 8.17 -34.90
CA ALA A 129 -15.89 6.78 -35.29
C ALA A 129 -14.54 6.27 -34.76
N ALA A 130 -13.58 7.15 -34.47
CA ALA A 130 -12.27 6.79 -33.93
C ALA A 130 -12.27 6.76 -32.38
N ASP A 131 -13.00 7.67 -31.73
CA ASP A 131 -13.01 7.77 -30.25
C ASP A 131 -13.87 6.69 -29.56
N VAL A 132 -14.75 6.02 -30.28
CA VAL A 132 -15.51 4.88 -29.75
C VAL A 132 -14.62 3.66 -29.52
N SER A 133 -13.50 3.49 -30.24
CA SER A 133 -12.59 2.38 -29.93
C SER A 133 -11.88 2.63 -28.60
N GLU A 134 -11.45 3.85 -28.29
CA GLU A 134 -10.74 4.15 -27.04
C GLU A 134 -11.66 4.08 -25.80
N LEU A 135 -12.91 4.55 -25.92
CA LEU A 135 -13.94 4.36 -24.88
C LEU A 135 -14.42 2.90 -24.79
N SER A 136 -14.49 2.16 -25.90
CA SER A 136 -14.75 0.72 -25.88
C SER A 136 -13.61 -0.01 -25.19
N ASP A 137 -12.35 0.34 -25.45
CA ASP A 137 -11.17 -0.31 -24.88
C ASP A 137 -11.08 -0.08 -23.36
N ILE A 138 -11.42 1.14 -22.89
CA ILE A 138 -11.49 1.44 -21.45
C ILE A 138 -12.68 0.73 -20.78
N ALA A 139 -13.86 0.72 -21.41
CA ALA A 139 -15.01 0.00 -20.87
C ALA A 139 -14.79 -1.53 -20.91
N ASP A 140 -14.16 -2.05 -21.95
CA ASP A 140 -13.79 -3.45 -22.11
C ASP A 140 -12.79 -3.86 -21.03
N SER A 141 -11.87 -2.97 -20.63
CA SER A 141 -10.92 -3.21 -19.53
C SER A 141 -11.60 -3.43 -18.16
N GLN A 142 -12.85 -3.00 -17.97
CA GLN A 142 -13.65 -3.18 -16.74
C GLN A 142 -14.80 -4.19 -16.88
N LYS A 143 -15.02 -4.76 -18.07
CA LYS A 143 -16.07 -5.77 -18.28
C LYS A 143 -15.70 -7.09 -17.64
N ILE A 144 -16.62 -7.68 -16.88
CA ILE A 144 -16.50 -9.05 -16.41
C ILE A 144 -16.54 -10.01 -17.60
N ILE A 145 -15.59 -10.93 -17.65
CA ILE A 145 -15.58 -12.02 -18.64
C ILE A 145 -16.64 -13.02 -18.21
N ALA A 146 -17.73 -13.13 -18.99
CA ALA A 146 -18.87 -13.95 -18.62
C ALA A 146 -18.57 -15.47 -18.59
N ASN A 147 -17.57 -15.92 -19.35
CA ASN A 147 -17.14 -17.32 -19.40
C ASN A 147 -15.61 -17.42 -19.32
N PRO A 148 -15.03 -17.25 -18.11
CA PRO A 148 -13.59 -17.30 -17.89
C PRO A 148 -13.06 -18.72 -18.15
N LYS A 149 -11.95 -18.83 -18.89
CA LYS A 149 -11.39 -20.13 -19.32
C LYS A 149 -9.99 -20.39 -18.79
N VAL A 150 -9.23 -19.34 -18.56
CA VAL A 150 -7.85 -19.43 -18.05
C VAL A 150 -7.76 -18.74 -16.68
N PRO A 151 -6.77 -19.10 -15.84
CA PRO A 151 -6.62 -18.49 -14.51
C PRO A 151 -6.61 -16.95 -14.54
N GLU A 152 -6.00 -16.37 -15.56
CA GLU A 152 -5.92 -14.92 -15.77
C GLU A 152 -7.30 -14.28 -15.91
N ASP A 153 -8.27 -14.96 -16.57
CA ASP A 153 -9.63 -14.45 -16.73
C ASP A 153 -10.35 -14.40 -15.37
N PHE A 154 -10.21 -15.46 -14.59
CA PHE A 154 -10.80 -15.53 -13.24
C PHE A 154 -10.17 -14.48 -12.31
N PHE A 155 -8.85 -14.38 -12.33
CA PHE A 155 -8.14 -13.37 -11.54
C PHE A 155 -8.54 -11.95 -11.95
N ARG A 156 -8.66 -11.68 -13.25
CA ARG A 156 -9.13 -10.38 -13.75
C ARG A 156 -10.54 -10.06 -13.26
N ASN A 157 -11.48 -11.00 -13.38
CA ASN A 157 -12.83 -10.83 -12.85
C ASN A 157 -12.81 -10.55 -11.35
N ALA A 158 -12.02 -11.31 -10.59
CA ALA A 158 -11.88 -11.13 -9.16
C ALA A 158 -11.29 -9.76 -8.79
N TRP A 159 -10.26 -9.31 -9.52
CA TRP A 159 -9.63 -8.02 -9.31
C TRP A 159 -10.61 -6.86 -9.59
N ILE A 160 -11.40 -6.95 -10.67
CA ILE A 160 -12.47 -5.99 -10.98
C ILE A 160 -13.53 -5.99 -9.88
N HIS A 161 -14.00 -7.16 -9.44
CA HIS A 161 -14.98 -7.27 -8.37
C HIS A 161 -14.45 -6.64 -7.07
N ALA A 162 -13.22 -6.93 -6.67
CA ALA A 162 -12.64 -6.43 -5.42
C ALA A 162 -12.33 -4.92 -5.48
N ASN A 163 -11.64 -4.46 -6.52
CA ASN A 163 -11.05 -3.11 -6.54
C ASN A 163 -11.93 -2.05 -7.22
N ILE A 164 -12.72 -2.44 -8.23
CA ILE A 164 -13.60 -1.51 -8.95
C ILE A 164 -15.00 -1.53 -8.34
N GLN A 165 -15.58 -2.72 -8.20
CA GLN A 165 -16.96 -2.88 -7.74
C GLN A 165 -17.11 -2.97 -6.22
N ARG A 166 -15.99 -3.13 -5.49
CA ARG A 166 -15.97 -3.32 -4.02
C ARG A 166 -16.87 -4.47 -3.54
N ASN A 167 -16.95 -5.52 -4.35
CA ASN A 167 -17.76 -6.72 -4.12
C ASN A 167 -16.86 -7.91 -3.75
N SER A 168 -16.46 -7.97 -2.48
CA SER A 168 -15.64 -9.06 -1.94
C SER A 168 -16.26 -10.46 -2.14
N PRO A 169 -17.59 -10.66 -1.97
CA PRO A 169 -18.20 -11.97 -2.25
C PRO A 169 -18.04 -12.46 -3.69
N ALA A 170 -18.28 -11.60 -4.68
CA ALA A 170 -18.12 -11.98 -6.09
C ALA A 170 -16.64 -12.20 -6.46
N ALA A 171 -15.74 -11.40 -5.87
CA ALA A 171 -14.31 -11.58 -6.05
C ALA A 171 -13.84 -12.93 -5.48
N PHE A 172 -14.26 -13.25 -4.25
CA PHE A 172 -13.95 -14.51 -3.60
C PHE A 172 -14.50 -15.71 -4.40
N ALA A 173 -15.75 -15.64 -4.86
CA ALA A 173 -16.34 -16.70 -5.68
C ALA A 173 -15.55 -16.94 -6.98
N SER A 174 -15.10 -15.87 -7.65
CA SER A 174 -14.28 -15.96 -8.87
C SER A 174 -12.94 -16.65 -8.60
N LEU A 175 -12.27 -16.31 -7.49
CA LEU A 175 -11.01 -16.94 -7.11
C LEU A 175 -11.19 -18.38 -6.61
N GLU A 176 -12.28 -18.66 -5.90
CA GLU A 176 -12.63 -20.01 -5.48
C GLU A 176 -12.84 -20.92 -6.69
N GLU A 177 -13.52 -20.43 -7.73
CA GLU A 177 -13.69 -21.16 -8.97
C GLU A 177 -12.37 -21.35 -9.74
N MET A 178 -11.49 -20.33 -9.73
CA MET A 178 -10.14 -20.43 -10.27
C MET A 178 -9.36 -21.57 -9.62
N TYR A 179 -9.24 -21.52 -8.28
CA TYR A 179 -8.48 -22.50 -7.53
C TYR A 179 -9.10 -23.89 -7.60
N LYS A 180 -10.43 -24.04 -7.73
CA LYS A 180 -11.06 -25.37 -7.96
C LYS A 180 -10.63 -26.03 -9.27
N LYS A 181 -10.13 -25.28 -10.25
CA LYS A 181 -9.83 -25.76 -11.61
C LYS A 181 -8.34 -25.74 -11.94
N PHE A 182 -7.56 -24.89 -11.28
CA PHE A 182 -6.18 -24.59 -11.66
C PHE A 182 -5.27 -24.44 -10.44
N ALA A 183 -3.98 -24.65 -10.67
CA ALA A 183 -2.89 -24.28 -9.79
C ALA A 183 -2.10 -23.11 -10.40
N PRO A 184 -2.61 -21.86 -10.33
CA PRO A 184 -1.98 -20.71 -10.98
C PRO A 184 -0.54 -20.43 -10.50
N ARG A 185 -0.18 -20.86 -9.29
CA ARG A 185 1.11 -20.57 -8.64
C ARG A 185 1.43 -19.07 -8.63
N LYS A 186 0.42 -18.24 -8.39
CA LYS A 186 0.52 -16.77 -8.34
C LYS A 186 0.24 -16.24 -6.93
N MET A 187 1.21 -15.52 -6.35
CA MET A 187 1.12 -14.99 -4.99
C MET A 187 0.00 -13.96 -4.82
N ASP A 188 -0.15 -13.05 -5.78
CA ASP A 188 -1.19 -12.01 -5.75
C ASP A 188 -2.60 -12.60 -5.88
N GLY A 189 -2.75 -13.72 -6.62
CA GLY A 189 -3.98 -14.51 -6.62
C GLY A 189 -4.33 -15.07 -5.25
N ALA A 190 -3.37 -15.69 -4.57
CA ALA A 190 -3.59 -16.30 -3.26
C ALA A 190 -3.83 -15.23 -2.17
N GLU A 191 -3.13 -14.10 -2.26
CA GLU A 191 -3.32 -12.97 -1.36
C GLU A 191 -4.70 -12.33 -1.53
N LEU A 192 -5.14 -12.14 -2.78
CA LEU A 192 -6.49 -11.65 -3.05
C LEU A 192 -7.56 -12.65 -2.59
N PHE A 193 -7.31 -13.96 -2.70
CA PHE A 193 -8.22 -15.00 -2.20
C PHE A 193 -8.40 -14.88 -0.69
N TYR A 194 -7.31 -14.75 0.06
CA TYR A 194 -7.38 -14.55 1.50
C TYR A 194 -8.08 -13.23 1.88
N ASN A 195 -7.70 -12.12 1.25
CA ASN A 195 -8.21 -10.78 1.57
C ASN A 195 -9.70 -10.61 1.27
N THR A 196 -10.19 -11.24 0.20
CA THR A 196 -11.63 -11.25 -0.11
C THR A 196 -12.37 -12.30 0.71
N GLY A 197 -11.75 -13.45 0.97
CA GLY A 197 -12.28 -14.55 1.77
C GLY A 197 -12.57 -14.17 3.22
N ARG A 198 -11.70 -13.39 3.87
CA ARG A 198 -11.90 -12.92 5.26
C ARG A 198 -13.10 -11.99 5.43
N GLN A 199 -13.68 -11.50 4.34
CA GLN A 199 -14.91 -10.70 4.37
C GLN A 199 -16.19 -11.55 4.24
N VAL A 200 -16.05 -12.84 3.89
CA VAL A 200 -17.18 -13.75 3.66
C VAL A 200 -17.18 -14.99 4.54
N LYS A 201 -16.04 -15.34 5.11
CA LYS A 201 -15.84 -16.51 5.97
C LYS A 201 -15.16 -16.10 7.27
N THR A 202 -15.34 -16.92 8.31
CA THR A 202 -14.48 -16.81 9.49
C THR A 202 -13.05 -17.17 9.13
N ARG A 203 -12.08 -16.67 9.90
CA ARG A 203 -10.66 -16.99 9.70
C ARG A 203 -10.42 -18.50 9.67
N ASN A 204 -10.91 -19.24 10.66
CA ASN A 204 -10.70 -20.68 10.74
C ASN A 204 -11.27 -21.44 9.53
N GLU A 205 -12.48 -21.10 9.08
CA GLU A 205 -13.06 -21.70 7.87
C GLU A 205 -12.24 -21.40 6.63
N LEU A 206 -11.77 -20.15 6.48
CA LEU A 206 -10.94 -19.75 5.36
C LEU A 206 -9.59 -20.46 5.37
N MET A 207 -8.93 -20.57 6.52
CA MET A 207 -7.65 -21.24 6.69
C MET A 207 -7.74 -22.73 6.36
N ILE A 208 -8.77 -23.42 6.87
CA ILE A 208 -9.05 -24.83 6.54
C ILE A 208 -9.28 -24.98 5.03
N GLN A 209 -10.05 -24.07 4.43
CA GLN A 209 -10.32 -24.09 3.00
C GLN A 209 -9.06 -23.86 2.16
N MET A 210 -8.21 -22.90 2.54
CA MET A 210 -6.97 -22.62 1.83
C MET A 210 -6.01 -23.80 1.86
N GLU A 211 -5.84 -24.43 3.03
CA GLU A 211 -4.99 -25.62 3.16
C GLU A 211 -5.53 -26.79 2.33
N ALA A 212 -6.84 -27.09 2.43
CA ALA A 212 -7.46 -28.13 1.63
C ALA A 212 -7.31 -27.89 0.12
N MET A 213 -7.62 -26.68 -0.35
CA MET A 213 -7.47 -26.31 -1.76
C MET A 213 -6.02 -26.37 -2.24
N ALA A 214 -5.07 -25.97 -1.40
CA ALA A 214 -3.65 -26.07 -1.71
C ALA A 214 -3.23 -27.52 -1.98
N HIS A 215 -3.68 -28.46 -1.14
CA HIS A 215 -3.37 -29.88 -1.31
C HIS A 215 -4.10 -30.51 -2.50
N ASP A 216 -5.38 -30.22 -2.68
CA ASP A 216 -6.20 -30.77 -3.77
C ASP A 216 -5.64 -30.37 -5.14
N GLN A 217 -5.19 -29.13 -5.26
CA GLN A 217 -4.78 -28.54 -6.53
C GLN A 217 -3.27 -28.51 -6.70
N LYS A 218 -2.53 -28.78 -5.62
CA LYS A 218 -1.06 -28.67 -5.53
C LYS A 218 -0.58 -27.25 -5.81
N ASP A 219 -1.32 -26.26 -5.33
CA ASP A 219 -0.91 -24.86 -5.40
C ASP A 219 -0.28 -24.41 -4.08
N VAL A 220 1.05 -24.31 -4.08
CA VAL A 220 1.87 -23.90 -2.95
C VAL A 220 1.56 -22.47 -2.46
N THR A 221 1.06 -21.58 -3.31
CA THR A 221 0.86 -20.17 -2.95
C THR A 221 -0.20 -20.00 -1.87
N LEU A 222 -1.22 -20.87 -1.85
CA LEU A 222 -2.22 -20.87 -0.79
C LEU A 222 -1.62 -21.23 0.57
N LEU A 223 -0.67 -22.18 0.64
CA LEU A 223 0.02 -22.49 1.89
C LEU A 223 0.96 -21.37 2.34
N VAL A 224 1.63 -20.70 1.41
CA VAL A 224 2.50 -19.55 1.75
C VAL A 224 1.64 -18.42 2.34
N ILE A 225 0.53 -18.05 1.70
CA ILE A 225 -0.36 -17.00 2.21
C ILE A 225 -1.05 -17.43 3.52
N ALA A 226 -1.43 -18.70 3.65
CA ALA A 226 -1.96 -19.22 4.91
C ALA A 226 -0.90 -19.10 6.03
N SER A 227 0.36 -19.47 5.77
CA SER A 227 1.45 -19.33 6.74
C SER A 227 1.64 -17.88 7.23
N ARG A 228 1.52 -16.88 6.34
CA ARG A 228 1.56 -15.44 6.71
C ARG A 228 0.45 -15.03 7.68
N ASN A 229 -0.68 -15.73 7.62
CA ASN A 229 -1.92 -15.37 8.31
C ASN A 229 -2.31 -16.37 9.40
N ALA A 230 -1.41 -17.28 9.76
CA ALA A 230 -1.54 -18.21 10.87
C ALA A 230 -1.68 -17.47 12.21
N ASP A 231 -2.41 -18.04 13.16
CA ASP A 231 -2.69 -17.37 14.45
C ASP A 231 -1.53 -17.55 15.40
N THR A 232 -0.77 -18.64 15.24
CA THR A 232 0.37 -18.98 16.07
C THR A 232 1.64 -19.16 15.23
N PRO A 233 2.82 -18.89 15.80
CA PRO A 233 4.09 -19.17 15.15
C PRO A 233 4.26 -20.65 14.77
N GLU A 234 3.73 -21.58 15.58
CA GLU A 234 3.79 -23.02 15.31
C GLU A 234 2.95 -23.41 14.09
N GLU A 235 1.75 -22.85 13.96
CA GLU A 235 0.91 -23.05 12.79
C GLU A 235 1.55 -22.42 11.54
N SER A 236 2.10 -21.20 11.67
CA SER A 236 2.83 -20.53 10.59
C SER A 236 3.99 -21.39 10.08
N LEU A 237 4.81 -21.91 11.00
CA LEU A 237 5.94 -22.79 10.67
C LEU A 237 5.47 -24.09 10.01
N ARG A 238 4.42 -24.73 10.55
CA ARG A 238 3.86 -25.97 9.97
C ARG A 238 3.43 -25.75 8.52
N LEU A 239 2.71 -24.67 8.25
CA LEU A 239 2.24 -24.32 6.91
C LEU A 239 3.40 -23.95 5.96
N ALA A 240 4.42 -23.23 6.47
CA ALA A 240 5.62 -22.92 5.69
C ALA A 240 6.41 -24.18 5.31
N LEU A 241 6.57 -25.11 6.24
CA LEU A 241 7.23 -26.39 5.96
C LEU A 241 6.42 -27.23 4.97
N ALA A 242 5.10 -27.29 5.13
CA ALA A 242 4.21 -27.95 4.17
C ALA A 242 4.32 -27.33 2.76
N ALA A 243 4.46 -26.01 2.66
CA ALA A 243 4.69 -25.32 1.38
C ALA A 243 6.03 -25.76 0.74
N ARG A 244 7.10 -25.86 1.54
CA ARG A 244 8.43 -26.32 1.07
C ARG A 244 8.41 -27.78 0.61
N GLU A 245 7.66 -28.63 1.30
CA GLU A 245 7.50 -30.04 0.93
C GLU A 245 6.67 -30.20 -0.34
N MET A 246 5.64 -29.37 -0.51
CA MET A 246 4.77 -29.39 -1.70
C MET A 246 5.52 -28.95 -2.95
N ASP A 247 6.32 -27.90 -2.86
CA ASP A 247 7.05 -27.34 -3.99
C ASP A 247 8.43 -26.77 -3.56
N PRO A 248 9.48 -27.61 -3.56
CA PRO A 248 10.84 -27.21 -3.18
C PRO A 248 11.50 -26.23 -4.15
N GLU A 249 10.89 -25.95 -5.30
CA GLU A 249 11.38 -24.96 -6.27
C GLU A 249 10.66 -23.61 -6.14
N TYR A 250 9.69 -23.50 -5.23
CA TYR A 250 8.97 -22.26 -5.02
C TYR A 250 9.72 -21.32 -4.07
N PRO A 251 10.20 -20.16 -4.53
CA PRO A 251 11.07 -19.30 -3.73
C PRO A 251 10.39 -18.80 -2.45
N PHE A 252 9.13 -18.36 -2.54
CA PHE A 252 8.39 -17.81 -1.40
C PHE A 252 8.07 -18.84 -0.30
N ALA A 253 8.28 -20.14 -0.55
CA ALA A 253 8.21 -21.16 0.51
C ALA A 253 9.44 -21.11 1.43
N TYR A 254 10.59 -20.64 0.94
CA TYR A 254 11.82 -20.49 1.72
C TYR A 254 11.86 -19.16 2.46
N TRP A 255 11.62 -18.06 1.75
CA TRP A 255 11.65 -16.74 2.33
C TRP A 255 10.54 -15.86 1.78
N ASP A 256 9.89 -15.12 2.66
CA ASP A 256 8.81 -14.22 2.32
C ASP A 256 8.79 -13.07 3.32
N ILE A 257 8.88 -11.84 2.82
CA ILE A 257 8.96 -10.62 3.63
C ILE A 257 7.72 -10.40 4.51
N MET A 258 6.56 -10.89 4.06
CA MET A 258 5.30 -10.74 4.77
C MET A 258 5.02 -11.93 5.68
N ASN A 259 5.82 -13.00 5.58
CA ASN A 259 5.68 -14.12 6.49
C ASN A 259 6.36 -13.80 7.82
N SER A 260 5.67 -14.10 8.90
CA SER A 260 6.14 -13.95 10.27
C SER A 260 7.27 -14.93 10.61
N SER A 261 8.02 -15.46 9.64
CA SER A 261 9.22 -16.26 9.89
C SER A 261 10.49 -15.41 10.14
N ALA A 262 10.44 -14.09 9.93
CA ALA A 262 11.26 -13.18 10.74
C ALA A 262 10.94 -13.34 12.25
N ALA A 263 9.72 -13.78 12.59
CA ALA A 263 9.22 -14.01 13.95
C ALA A 263 9.47 -15.43 14.51
N ILE A 264 10.35 -16.22 13.88
CA ILE A 264 11.04 -17.33 14.56
C ILE A 264 12.49 -16.91 14.90
N ALA A 265 12.69 -15.63 15.26
CA ALA A 265 13.48 -15.38 16.46
C ALA A 265 12.69 -16.03 17.61
N ARG A 266 12.85 -17.35 17.77
CA ARG A 266 12.29 -18.09 18.91
C ARG A 266 12.56 -17.24 20.13
N ALA A 267 11.58 -17.12 21.02
CA ALA A 267 11.79 -16.59 22.36
C ALA A 267 12.71 -17.53 23.17
N SER A 268 13.90 -17.82 22.63
CA SER A 268 14.99 -18.50 23.28
C SER A 268 15.98 -17.43 23.73
N ILE A 269 16.25 -17.47 25.03
CA ILE A 269 17.22 -16.60 25.70
C ILE A 269 18.65 -17.15 25.46
N ALA A 270 18.78 -18.36 24.91
CA ALA A 270 20.07 -18.98 24.66
C ALA A 270 20.67 -18.51 23.32
N ALA A 271 21.90 -17.97 23.39
CA ALA A 271 22.62 -17.45 22.23
C ALA A 271 22.84 -18.51 21.12
N GLU A 272 22.93 -19.79 21.47
CA GLU A 272 23.10 -20.91 20.53
C GLU A 272 21.86 -21.11 19.64
N ASP A 273 20.66 -21.08 20.23
CA ASP A 273 19.41 -21.19 19.48
C ASP A 273 19.19 -19.98 18.56
N GLN A 274 19.57 -18.79 19.03
CA GLN A 274 19.49 -17.57 18.24
C GLN A 274 20.44 -17.62 17.04
N ARG A 275 21.67 -18.11 17.24
CA ARG A 275 22.63 -18.35 16.16
C ARG A 275 22.08 -19.36 15.13
N ALA A 276 21.56 -20.49 15.59
CA ALA A 276 20.98 -21.51 14.71
C ALA A 276 19.80 -20.97 13.89
N SER A 277 18.93 -20.16 14.51
CA SER A 277 17.84 -19.48 13.79
C SER A 277 18.36 -18.52 12.72
N ILE A 278 19.33 -17.66 13.03
CA ILE A 278 19.91 -16.73 12.06
C ILE A 278 20.57 -17.49 10.91
N GLN A 279 21.29 -18.58 11.20
CA GLN A 279 21.92 -19.41 10.18
C GLN A 279 20.90 -20.07 9.25
N GLN A 280 19.77 -20.53 9.78
CA GLN A 280 18.68 -21.05 8.96
C GLN A 280 18.07 -19.95 8.08
N GLN A 281 17.82 -18.75 8.63
CA GLN A 281 17.28 -17.63 7.85
C GLN A 281 18.22 -17.20 6.72
N VAL A 282 19.53 -17.18 6.96
CA VAL A 282 20.55 -16.95 5.92
C VAL A 282 20.44 -17.99 4.82
N THR A 283 20.34 -19.27 5.19
CA THR A 283 20.22 -20.38 4.23
C THR A 283 18.93 -20.26 3.39
N ASP A 284 17.80 -19.96 4.03
CA ASP A 284 16.51 -19.80 3.39
C ASP A 284 16.51 -18.61 2.40
N MET A 285 17.12 -17.48 2.77
CA MET A 285 17.27 -16.32 1.89
C MET A 285 18.20 -16.58 0.70
N GLU A 286 19.31 -17.29 0.91
CA GLU A 286 20.21 -17.71 -0.17
C GLU A 286 19.49 -18.63 -1.16
N LYS A 287 18.68 -19.57 -0.65
CA LYS A 287 17.85 -20.44 -1.47
C LYS A 287 16.78 -19.66 -2.24
N PHE A 288 16.11 -18.69 -1.61
CA PHE A 288 15.17 -17.79 -2.28
C PHE A 288 15.82 -17.07 -3.47
N LEU A 289 16.99 -16.45 -3.27
CA LEU A 289 17.70 -15.73 -4.33
C LEU A 289 18.09 -16.64 -5.49
N SER A 290 18.53 -17.87 -5.18
CA SER A 290 18.84 -18.88 -6.19
C SER A 290 17.64 -19.33 -7.01
N LEU A 291 16.44 -19.37 -6.42
CA LEU A 291 15.22 -19.80 -7.11
C LEU A 291 14.55 -18.65 -7.89
N MET A 292 14.67 -17.43 -7.38
CA MET A 292 14.11 -16.23 -8.02
C MET A 292 14.91 -15.77 -9.24
N SER A 293 16.24 -15.92 -9.24
CA SER A 293 17.13 -15.41 -10.30
C SER A 293 16.78 -15.93 -11.70
N ASP A 294 16.15 -17.09 -11.76
CA ASP A 294 15.93 -17.83 -13.00
C ASP A 294 14.56 -17.55 -13.64
N LYS A 295 13.72 -16.74 -12.99
CA LYS A 295 12.32 -16.52 -13.39
C LYS A 295 11.95 -15.03 -13.37
N PRO A 296 11.24 -14.51 -14.40
CA PRO A 296 10.72 -13.16 -14.35
C PRO A 296 9.59 -13.04 -13.31
N ALA A 297 9.33 -11.82 -12.80
CA ALA A 297 8.25 -11.58 -11.83
C ALA A 297 6.87 -12.08 -12.32
N SER A 298 6.58 -11.99 -13.62
CA SER A 298 5.35 -12.51 -14.22
C SER A 298 5.15 -14.02 -14.02
N TYR A 299 6.20 -14.77 -13.69
CA TYR A 299 6.10 -16.18 -13.33
C TYR A 299 5.35 -16.37 -12.00
N PHE A 300 5.53 -15.48 -11.03
CA PHE A 300 4.98 -15.58 -9.67
C PHE A 300 3.77 -14.69 -9.41
N PHE A 301 3.45 -13.78 -10.33
CA PHE A 301 2.37 -12.80 -10.16
C PHE A 301 1.56 -12.62 -11.44
N PHE A 302 0.26 -12.39 -11.31
CA PHE A 302 -0.60 -11.95 -12.42
C PHE A 302 -0.34 -10.48 -12.77
N LEU A 303 -0.07 -9.64 -11.77
CA LEU A 303 0.21 -8.21 -11.92
C LEU A 303 1.63 -7.87 -11.43
N PRO A 304 2.68 -8.27 -12.18
CA PRO A 304 4.07 -8.06 -11.78
C PRO A 304 4.45 -6.58 -11.61
N GLN A 305 3.77 -5.66 -12.31
CA GLN A 305 4.02 -4.22 -12.23
C GLN A 305 3.70 -3.58 -10.86
N TYR A 306 2.90 -4.25 -10.03
CA TYR A 306 2.55 -3.78 -8.68
C TYR A 306 3.38 -4.45 -7.59
N GLN A 307 4.36 -5.28 -7.97
CA GLN A 307 5.18 -6.02 -7.02
C GLN A 307 6.45 -5.26 -6.65
N GLY A 308 6.84 -5.39 -5.39
CA GLY A 308 8.12 -4.87 -4.91
C GLY A 308 9.31 -5.62 -5.49
N ASP A 309 10.49 -4.99 -5.44
CA ASP A 309 11.75 -5.64 -5.78
C ASP A 309 12.19 -6.59 -4.64
N PHE A 310 11.64 -7.81 -4.66
CA PHE A 310 11.94 -8.82 -3.65
C PHE A 310 13.41 -9.25 -3.66
N ASP A 311 14.08 -9.28 -4.82
CA ASP A 311 15.50 -9.64 -4.90
C ASP A 311 16.35 -8.62 -4.12
N MET A 312 16.14 -7.33 -4.39
CA MET A 312 16.85 -6.26 -3.67
C MET A 312 16.56 -6.31 -2.16
N MET A 313 15.29 -6.49 -1.77
CA MET A 313 14.90 -6.60 -0.36
C MET A 313 15.59 -7.77 0.35
N VAL A 314 15.63 -8.96 -0.29
CA VAL A 314 16.29 -10.13 0.29
C VAL A 314 17.79 -9.90 0.42
N ARG A 315 18.44 -9.34 -0.60
CA ARG A 315 19.89 -9.05 -0.55
C ARG A 315 20.23 -8.10 0.60
N GLN A 316 19.42 -7.07 0.80
CA GLN A 316 19.61 -6.13 1.92
C GLN A 316 19.46 -6.84 3.27
N THR A 317 18.39 -7.63 3.47
CA THR A 317 18.16 -8.36 4.72
C THR A 317 19.23 -9.44 4.95
N LEU A 318 19.63 -10.16 3.91
CA LEU A 318 20.67 -11.18 3.95
C LEU A 318 22.02 -10.58 4.38
N GLY A 319 22.36 -9.39 3.89
CA GLY A 319 23.55 -8.66 4.33
C GLY A 319 23.56 -8.41 5.84
N SER A 320 22.43 -7.91 6.37
CA SER A 320 22.24 -7.68 7.80
C SER A 320 22.32 -8.97 8.63
N MET A 321 21.66 -10.05 8.19
CA MET A 321 21.67 -11.33 8.91
C MET A 321 23.05 -11.98 8.91
N ARG A 322 23.82 -11.90 7.81
CA ARG A 322 25.21 -12.37 7.76
C ARG A 322 26.13 -11.57 8.68
N MET A 323 25.91 -10.27 8.84
CA MET A 323 26.63 -9.47 9.84
C MET A 323 26.29 -9.91 11.26
N ALA A 324 25.00 -10.08 11.57
CA ALA A 324 24.55 -10.56 12.87
C ALA A 324 25.16 -11.92 13.21
N LEU A 325 25.13 -12.88 12.27
CA LEU A 325 25.70 -14.21 12.44
C LEU A 325 27.19 -14.15 12.81
N ARG A 326 27.98 -13.35 12.07
CA ARG A 326 29.40 -13.16 12.37
C ARG A 326 29.65 -12.59 13.76
N SER A 327 28.81 -11.66 14.23
CA SER A 327 28.92 -11.12 15.60
C SER A 327 28.69 -12.19 16.67
N TYR A 328 27.71 -13.08 16.48
CA TYR A 328 27.48 -14.21 17.40
C TYR A 328 28.65 -15.20 17.38
N GLU A 329 29.22 -15.49 16.20
CA GLU A 329 30.37 -16.38 16.05
C GLU A 329 31.61 -15.83 16.75
N GLN A 330 31.89 -14.53 16.59
CA GLN A 330 33.00 -13.87 17.30
C GLN A 330 32.79 -13.84 18.82
N ALA A 331 31.57 -13.61 19.30
CA ALA A 331 31.27 -13.62 20.73
C ALA A 331 31.47 -15.02 21.35
N ASP A 332 31.10 -16.08 20.62
CA ASP A 332 31.32 -17.47 21.05
C ASP A 332 32.82 -17.84 21.07
N GLU A 333 33.58 -17.42 20.06
CA GLU A 333 35.05 -17.56 20.05
C GLU A 333 35.71 -16.83 21.22
N MET A 334 35.30 -15.59 21.50
CA MET A 334 35.80 -14.84 22.65
C MET A 334 35.46 -15.55 23.97
N ARG A 335 34.24 -16.08 24.12
CA ARG A 335 33.83 -16.83 25.32
C ARG A 335 34.67 -18.08 25.55
N LYS A 336 35.01 -18.81 24.48
CA LYS A 336 35.88 -20.00 24.54
C LYS A 336 37.33 -19.65 24.88
N ASN A 337 37.77 -18.45 24.52
CA ASN A 337 39.13 -17.95 24.75
C ASN A 337 39.29 -17.13 26.03
N LEU A 338 38.21 -16.90 26.80
CA LEU A 338 38.32 -16.33 28.14
C LEU A 338 39.05 -17.33 29.06
N PRO A 339 40.09 -16.91 29.80
CA PRO A 339 40.68 -17.78 30.80
C PRO A 339 39.58 -18.21 31.77
N GLN A 340 39.40 -19.52 31.93
CA GLN A 340 38.54 -20.05 32.99
C GLN A 340 39.09 -19.49 34.30
N ALA A 341 38.36 -18.56 34.91
CA ALA A 341 38.69 -18.11 36.26
C ALA A 341 38.69 -19.36 37.15
N ALA A 342 39.85 -19.67 37.70
CA ALA A 342 40.00 -20.74 38.68
C ALA A 342 39.04 -20.46 39.84
N GLU A 343 38.30 -21.51 40.21
CA GLU A 343 37.48 -21.77 41.41
C GLU A 343 37.18 -20.62 42.38
#